data_AF-A0A1F8U0T1-F1
#
_entry.id   AF-A0A1F8U0T1-F1
#
_cell.length_a   1.000
_cell.length_b   1.000
_cell.length_c   1.000
_cell.angle_alpha   90.00
_cell.angle_beta   90.00
_cell.angle_gamma   90.00
#
_symmetry.space_group_name_H-M   'P 1'
#
loop_
_entity.id
_entity.type
_entity.pdbx_description
1 polymer ?
#
loop_
_entity_poly.entity_id
_entity_poly.type
_entity_poly.pdbx_seq_one_letter_code
_entity_poly.pdbx_strand_id
1 'polypeptide(L)'
;MHYQDRIDKNFDTKKIIKRFAKYAEVIHLWNAKINEIVEYNHYPALRNLMPEEGWASIEDYIKIIKEENKDAKILFEHASHLISDEELQGCYDWIDELLKD
;
A
#
# COMPACT_ATOMS: atom_id res chain seq x y z
N MET A 1 -3.94 5.08 7.06
CA MET A 1 -2.95 6.18 6.97
C MET A 1 -3.19 7.03 5.74
N HIS A 2 -3.28 6.44 4.54
CA HIS A 2 -3.57 7.14 3.27
C HIS A 2 -4.73 8.16 3.35
N TYR A 3 -5.87 7.79 3.94
CA TYR A 3 -6.99 8.72 4.09
C TYR A 3 -6.62 10.02 4.82
N GLN A 4 -5.90 9.90 5.94
CA GLN A 4 -5.46 11.04 6.74
C GLN A 4 -4.51 11.94 5.95
N ASP A 5 -3.60 11.34 5.18
CA ASP A 5 -2.67 12.04 4.26
C ASP A 5 -3.39 12.93 3.25
N ARG A 6 -4.56 12.47 2.78
CA ARG A 6 -5.33 13.17 1.75
C ARG A 6 -6.15 14.34 2.30
N ILE A 7 -6.57 14.27 3.56
CA ILE A 7 -7.44 15.29 4.16
C ILE A 7 -6.71 16.28 5.08
N ASP A 8 -5.55 15.91 5.61
CA ASP A 8 -4.74 16.75 6.49
C ASP A 8 -3.36 17.04 5.87
N LYS A 9 -3.15 18.30 5.51
CA LYS A 9 -1.91 18.79 4.87
C LYS A 9 -0.67 18.67 5.76
N ASN A 10 -0.86 18.48 7.07
CA ASN A 10 0.25 18.30 8.01
C ASN A 10 0.54 16.82 8.30
N PHE A 11 -0.30 15.91 7.81
CA PHE A 11 -0.05 14.48 7.91
C PHE A 11 0.87 14.03 6.77
N ASP A 12 1.83 13.17 7.10
CA ASP A 12 2.79 12.62 6.15
C ASP A 12 2.95 11.13 6.43
N THR A 13 2.24 10.33 5.64
CA THR A 13 2.18 8.87 5.78
C THR A 13 3.55 8.25 5.68
N LYS A 14 4.42 8.74 4.79
CA LYS A 14 5.78 8.22 4.59
C LYS A 14 6.63 8.43 5.85
N LYS A 15 6.52 9.60 6.51
CA LYS A 15 7.20 9.84 7.80
C LYS A 15 6.69 8.94 8.91
N ILE A 16 5.39 8.69 8.98
CA ILE A 16 4.80 7.79 9.98
C ILE A 16 5.29 6.36 9.77
N ILE A 17 5.23 5.85 8.53
CA ILE A 17 5.75 4.52 8.17
C ILE A 17 7.23 4.44 8.58
N LYS A 18 8.05 5.41 8.17
CA LYS A 18 9.49 5.44 8.50
C LYS A 18 9.75 5.40 10.01
N ARG A 19 8.94 6.12 10.80
CA ARG A 19 9.09 6.18 12.25
C ARG A 19 8.73 4.86 12.93
N PHE A 20 7.68 4.18 12.48
CA PHE A 20 7.10 3.06 13.22
C PHE A 20 7.40 1.68 12.64
N ALA A 21 7.81 1.56 11.37
CA ALA A 21 8.14 0.28 10.74
C ALA A 21 9.19 -0.53 11.53
N LYS A 22 10.18 0.14 12.12
CA LYS A 22 11.24 -0.45 12.95
C LYS A 22 10.74 -1.19 14.21
N TYR A 23 9.50 -0.94 14.63
CA TYR A 23 8.89 -1.54 15.81
C TYR A 23 7.78 -2.54 15.48
N ALA A 24 7.46 -2.74 14.20
CA ALA A 24 6.38 -3.61 13.76
C ALA A 24 6.93 -4.98 13.33
N GLU A 25 6.39 -6.06 13.91
CA GLU A 25 6.63 -7.41 13.40
C GLU A 25 5.79 -7.68 12.13
N VAL A 26 4.53 -7.21 12.14
CA VAL A 26 3.58 -7.40 11.04
C VAL A 26 2.97 -6.05 10.68
N ILE A 27 2.91 -5.74 9.38
CA ILE A 27 2.28 -4.55 8.82
C ILE A 27 1.15 -5.00 7.90
N HIS A 28 -0.07 -4.60 8.24
CA HIS A 28 -1.24 -4.85 7.40
C HIS A 28 -1.32 -3.74 6.34
N LEU A 29 -1.47 -4.14 5.08
CA LEU A 29 -1.50 -3.24 3.93
C LEU A 29 -2.71 -3.57 3.07
N TRP A 30 -3.70 -2.68 3.08
CA TRP A 30 -4.78 -2.65 2.10
C TRP A 30 -4.74 -1.35 1.30
N ASN A 31 -5.31 -1.36 0.09
CA ASN A 31 -5.39 -0.19 -0.77
C ASN A 31 -6.83 0.34 -0.89
N ALA A 32 -6.98 1.65 -1.06
CA ALA A 32 -8.25 2.32 -1.29
C ALA A 32 -8.03 3.60 -2.11
N LYS A 33 -9.01 3.98 -2.93
CA LYS A 33 -8.97 5.21 -3.73
C LYS A 33 -9.62 6.34 -2.94
N ILE A 34 -8.91 7.46 -2.79
CA ILE A 34 -9.33 8.56 -1.92
C ILE A 34 -9.21 9.89 -2.66
N ASN A 35 -10.37 10.42 -3.04
CA ASN A 35 -10.54 11.75 -3.60
C ASN A 35 -11.48 12.55 -2.69
N GLU A 36 -12.57 13.10 -3.23
CA GLU A 36 -13.63 13.73 -2.41
C GLU A 36 -14.40 12.69 -1.56
N ILE A 37 -14.43 11.45 -2.03
CA ILE A 37 -15.02 10.30 -1.36
C ILE A 37 -14.00 9.15 -1.27
N VAL A 38 -14.31 8.16 -0.42
CA VAL A 38 -13.56 6.91 -0.33
C VAL A 38 -14.23 5.88 -1.23
N GLU A 39 -13.47 5.35 -2.17
CA GLU A 39 -13.93 4.34 -3.14
C GLU A 39 -12.99 3.12 -3.11
N TYR A 40 -13.48 1.99 -3.61
CA TYR A 40 -12.68 0.77 -3.80
C TYR A 40 -11.90 0.36 -2.54
N ASN A 41 -12.60 0.24 -1.41
CA ASN A 41 -11.98 -0.18 -0.15
C ASN A 41 -11.44 -1.62 -0.29
N HIS A 42 -10.22 -1.86 0.21
CA HIS A 42 -9.51 -3.13 0.06
C HIS A 42 -9.33 -3.56 -1.39
N TYR A 43 -9.19 -2.62 -2.33
CA TYR A 43 -8.87 -2.96 -3.71
C TYR A 43 -7.47 -3.62 -3.78
N PRO A 44 -7.27 -4.64 -4.62
CA PRO A 44 -5.94 -5.21 -4.83
C PRO A 44 -4.91 -4.17 -5.29
N ALA A 45 -3.65 -4.34 -4.88
CA ALA A 45 -2.57 -3.43 -5.25
C ALA A 45 -2.04 -3.78 -6.64
N LEU A 46 -2.40 -2.97 -7.65
CA LEU A 46 -1.91 -3.13 -9.03
C LEU A 46 -0.88 -2.05 -9.37
N ARG A 47 0.09 -2.40 -10.22
CA ARG A 47 1.18 -1.51 -10.65
C ARG A 47 0.70 -0.20 -11.30
N ASN A 48 -0.45 -0.25 -11.98
CA ASN A 48 -1.01 0.87 -12.72
C ASN A 48 -1.88 1.80 -11.85
N LEU A 49 -1.98 1.59 -10.54
CA LEU A 49 -2.77 2.45 -9.64
C LEU A 49 -1.94 3.66 -9.21
N MET A 50 -2.34 4.84 -9.68
CA MET A 50 -1.52 6.06 -9.57
C MET A 50 -1.95 6.98 -8.41
N PRO A 51 -1.01 7.57 -7.64
CA PRO A 51 -1.35 8.51 -6.56
C PRO A 51 -2.13 9.75 -7.00
N GLU A 52 -1.91 10.21 -8.23
CA GLU A 52 -2.60 11.33 -8.85
C GLU A 52 -4.10 11.04 -9.01
N GLU A 53 -4.47 9.77 -9.14
CA GLU A 53 -5.87 9.33 -9.24
C GLU A 53 -6.52 9.09 -7.86
N GLY A 54 -5.75 9.23 -6.78
CA GLY A 54 -6.23 9.05 -5.41
C GLY A 54 -5.79 7.74 -4.75
N TRP A 55 -4.97 6.93 -5.39
CA TRP A 55 -4.42 5.71 -4.79
C TRP A 55 -3.24 6.00 -3.84
N ALA A 56 -2.91 5.04 -2.98
CA ALA A 56 -1.70 5.13 -2.18
C ALA A 56 -0.46 4.76 -3.01
N SER A 57 0.69 5.38 -2.71
CA SER A 57 1.97 4.97 -3.32
C SER A 57 2.51 3.71 -2.64
N ILE A 58 1.98 2.55 -3.01
CA ILE A 58 2.29 1.25 -2.36
C ILE A 58 3.77 0.90 -2.49
N GLU A 59 4.39 1.15 -3.66
CA GLU A 59 5.81 0.91 -3.88
C GLU A 59 6.69 1.72 -2.92
N ASP A 60 6.40 3.02 -2.74
CA ASP A 60 7.13 3.85 -1.78
C ASP A 60 6.96 3.34 -0.35
N TYR A 61 5.76 2.87 0.01
CA TYR A 61 5.49 2.36 1.35
C TYR A 61 6.30 1.09 1.62
N ILE A 62 6.28 0.13 0.70
CA ILE A 62 7.04 -1.12 0.81
C ILE A 62 8.54 -0.82 0.88
N LYS A 63 9.04 0.08 0.03
CA LYS A 63 10.46 0.48 0.05
C LYS A 63 10.88 1.03 1.41
N ILE A 64 10.11 1.98 1.97
CA ILE A 64 10.42 2.56 3.29
C ILE A 64 10.35 1.49 4.38
N ILE A 65 9.37 0.58 4.32
CA ILE A 65 9.26 -0.53 5.27
C ILE A 65 10.52 -1.41 5.21
N LYS A 66 10.93 -1.86 4.01
CA LYS A 66 12.14 -2.70 3.83
C LYS A 66 13.40 -1.99 4.31
N GLU A 67 13.53 -0.68 4.04
CA GLU A 67 14.67 0.14 4.48
C GLU A 67 14.78 0.24 6.01
N GLU A 68 13.64 0.40 6.70
CA GLU A 68 13.62 0.59 8.16
C GLU A 68 13.52 -0.72 8.95
N ASN A 69 12.95 -1.77 8.35
CA ASN A 69 12.77 -3.08 8.97
C ASN A 69 12.65 -4.20 7.92
N LYS A 70 13.80 -4.79 7.57
CA LYS A 70 13.90 -5.92 6.64
C LYS A 70 13.20 -7.21 7.14
N ASP A 71 12.95 -7.31 8.44
CA ASP A 71 12.37 -8.51 9.06
C ASP A 71 10.84 -8.39 9.25
N ALA A 72 10.26 -7.22 8.93
CA ALA A 72 8.82 -7.01 9.01
C ALA A 72 8.07 -7.85 7.97
N LYS A 73 7.01 -8.53 8.41
CA LYS A 73 6.07 -9.23 7.52
C LYS A 73 5.03 -8.24 7.01
N ILE A 74 4.79 -8.21 5.71
CA ILE A 74 3.72 -7.41 5.12
C ILE A 74 2.55 -8.35 4.81
N LEU A 75 1.41 -8.13 5.45
CA LEU A 75 0.16 -8.83 5.17
C LEU A 75 -0.68 -7.99 4.22
N PHE A 76 -0.81 -8.42 2.97
CA PHE A 76 -1.68 -7.78 1.99
C PHE A 76 -3.13 -8.19 2.24
N GLU A 77 -4.00 -7.21 2.45
CA GLU A 77 -5.42 -7.40 2.69
C GLU A 77 -6.20 -6.83 1.50
N HIS A 78 -6.82 -7.71 0.71
CA HIS A 78 -7.54 -7.28 -0.50
C HIS A 78 -8.79 -8.12 -0.78
N ALA A 79 -9.75 -7.50 -1.46
CA ALA A 79 -10.95 -8.09 -2.00
C ALA A 79 -10.70 -8.56 -3.45
N SER A 80 -10.19 -9.78 -3.61
CA SER A 80 -9.83 -10.34 -4.93
C SER A 80 -10.99 -10.42 -5.93
N HIS A 81 -12.22 -10.54 -5.46
CA HIS A 81 -13.42 -10.58 -6.31
C HIS A 81 -13.71 -9.28 -7.09
N LEU A 82 -12.97 -8.20 -6.82
CA LEU A 82 -13.11 -6.91 -7.51
C LEU A 82 -12.34 -6.84 -8.84
N ILE A 83 -11.49 -7.83 -9.13
CA ILE A 83 -10.64 -7.87 -10.32
C ILE A 83 -10.71 -9.26 -10.98
N SER A 84 -10.20 -9.36 -12.20
CA SER A 84 -10.06 -10.64 -12.90
C SER A 84 -8.92 -11.50 -12.33
N ASP A 85 -8.93 -12.79 -12.64
CA ASP A 85 -7.84 -13.71 -12.26
C ASP A 85 -6.48 -13.29 -12.88
N GLU A 86 -6.49 -12.73 -14.09
CA GLU A 86 -5.29 -12.20 -14.76
C GLU A 86 -4.71 -11.00 -14.01
N GLU A 87 -5.56 -10.05 -13.62
CA GLU A 87 -5.15 -8.91 -12.79
C GLU A 87 -4.69 -9.37 -11.40
N LEU A 88 -5.32 -10.40 -10.83
CA LEU A 88 -4.93 -10.93 -9.52
C LEU A 88 -3.54 -11.56 -9.58
N GLN A 89 -3.24 -12.31 -10.64
CA GLN A 89 -1.89 -12.82 -10.85
C GLN A 89 -0.89 -11.67 -11.02
N GLY A 90 -1.23 -10.65 -11.81
CA GLY A 90 -0.39 -9.46 -11.97
C GLY A 90 -0.16 -8.68 -10.66
N CYS A 91 -1.15 -8.64 -9.76
CA CYS A 91 -1.01 -8.12 -8.40
C CYS A 91 0.09 -8.88 -7.65
N TYR A 92 0.01 -10.21 -7.62
CA TYR A 92 0.97 -11.06 -6.90
C TYR A 92 2.37 -10.96 -7.50
N ASP A 93 2.50 -11.03 -8.82
CA ASP A 93 3.78 -10.93 -9.51
C ASP A 93 4.46 -9.58 -9.21
N TRP A 94 3.68 -8.49 -9.20
CA TRP A 94 4.21 -7.17 -8.89
C TRP A 94 4.63 -7.04 -7.42
N ILE A 95 3.85 -7.56 -6.48
CA ILE A 95 4.23 -7.57 -5.07
C ILE A 95 5.51 -8.40 -4.86
N ASP A 96 5.63 -9.56 -5.49
CA ASP A 96 6.83 -10.39 -5.44
C ASP A 96 8.05 -9.63 -5.99
N GLU A 97 7.90 -8.86 -7.07
CA GLU A 97 8.97 -7.99 -7.58
C GLU A 97 9.41 -6.92 -6.58
N LEU A 98 8.46 -6.27 -5.88
CA LEU A 98 8.76 -5.25 -4.87
C LEU A 98 9.43 -5.83 -3.61
N LEU A 99 9.15 -7.09 -3.29
CA LEU A 99 9.70 -7.77 -2.13
C LEU A 99 11.05 -8.45 -2.39
N LYS A 100 11.44 -8.66 -3.65
CA LYS A 100 12.79 -9.15 -4.00
C LYS A 100 13.87 -8.17 -3.53
N ASP A 101 15.05 -8.73 -3.22
CA ASP A 101 16.23 -8.01 -2.73
C ASP A 101 17.11 -7.48 -3.86
#